data_AF-A0A2U8PQH4-F1
#
_entry.id   AF-A0A2U8PQH4-F1
#
_cell.length_a   1.000
_cell.length_b   1.000
_cell.length_c   1.000
_cell.angle_alpha   90.00
_cell.angle_beta   90.00
_cell.angle_gamma   90.00
#
_symmetry.space_group_name_H-M   'P 1'
#
loop_
_entity.id
_entity.type
_entity.pdbx_description
1 polymer ?
#
loop_
_entity_poly.entity_id
_entity_poly.type
_entity_poly.pdbx_seq_one_letter_code
_entity_poly.pdbx_strand_id
1 'polypeptide(L)'
;MDSIAWMAWTLPTAIFFAALGCTLAVMTYLAAVYPEAERVGVLRIPTTRGDRLFISLVTAAVIHLLWIAFIGTDAIATLPIGGEDGVEISRLWLASGISLATAVLIFRTV
;
A
#
# COMPACT_ATOMS: atom_id res chain seq x y z
N MET A 1 10.87 -15.73 26.44
CA MET A 1 11.46 -14.90 25.37
C MET A 1 10.34 -14.46 24.46
N ASP A 2 9.52 -13.49 24.89
CA ASP A 2 8.39 -12.97 24.09
C ASP A 2 8.50 -11.46 23.90
N SER A 3 9.72 -10.97 23.62
CA SER A 3 10.02 -9.54 23.48
C SER A 3 9.35 -8.88 22.27
N ILE A 4 8.75 -9.67 21.36
CA ILE A 4 8.08 -9.17 20.14
C ILE A 4 6.55 -9.13 20.24
N ALA A 5 5.94 -9.48 21.38
CA ALA A 5 4.48 -9.58 21.52
C ALA A 5 3.70 -8.24 21.45
N TRP A 6 4.39 -7.10 21.27
CA TRP A 6 3.77 -5.77 21.18
C TRP A 6 2.96 -5.57 19.89
N MET A 7 3.27 -6.32 18.84
CA MET A 7 2.49 -6.36 17.60
C MET A 7 2.09 -7.81 17.32
N ALA A 8 0.90 -8.01 16.76
CA ALA A 8 0.52 -9.31 16.21
C ALA A 8 1.34 -9.58 14.94
N TRP A 9 2.56 -10.10 15.14
CA TRP A 9 3.48 -10.44 14.06
C TRP A 9 2.98 -11.69 13.34
N THR A 10 2.38 -11.46 12.19
CA THR A 10 2.08 -12.50 11.21
C THR A 10 3.00 -12.35 10.01
N LEU A 11 3.15 -13.40 9.21
CA LEU A 11 3.94 -13.33 7.97
C LEU A 11 3.45 -12.18 7.05
N PRO A 12 2.13 -12.00 6.81
CA PRO A 12 1.62 -10.84 6.07
C PRO A 12 2.03 -9.49 6.67
N THR A 13 1.88 -9.31 7.99
CA THR A 13 2.23 -8.03 8.63
C THR A 13 3.73 -7.74 8.56
N ALA A 14 4.57 -8.76 8.71
CA ALA A 14 6.02 -8.64 8.58
C ALA A 14 6.43 -8.21 7.17
N ILE A 15 5.84 -8.81 6.12
CA ILE A 15 6.11 -8.46 4.73
C ILE A 15 5.68 -7.00 4.45
N PHE A 16 4.52 -6.58 4.95
CA PHE A 16 4.04 -5.19 4.78
C PHE A 16 5.03 -4.17 5.35
N PHE A 17 5.45 -4.34 6.60
CA PHE A 17 6.39 -3.41 7.23
C PHE A 17 7.78 -3.45 6.60
N ALA A 18 8.25 -4.62 6.16
CA ALA A 18 9.51 -4.74 5.42
C ALA A 18 9.45 -3.99 4.08
N ALA A 19 8.35 -4.11 3.33
CA ALA A 19 8.13 -3.38 2.08
C ALA A 19 8.05 -1.86 2.31
N LEU A 20 7.37 -1.42 3.38
CA LEU A 20 7.28 -0.01 3.75
C LEU A 20 8.65 0.56 4.13
N GLY A 21 9.42 -0.16 4.94
CA GLY A 21 10.80 0.19 5.30
C GLY A 21 11.73 0.26 4.08
N CYS A 22 11.64 -0.70 3.16
CA CYS A 22 12.39 -0.71 1.91
C CYS A 22 12.04 0.52 1.05
N THR A 23 10.76 0.83 0.92
CA THR A 23 10.29 2.00 0.13
C THR A 23 10.82 3.30 0.71
N LEU A 24 10.76 3.47 2.04
CA LEU A 24 11.32 4.65 2.70
C LEU A 24 12.84 4.74 2.53
N ALA A 25 13.56 3.63 2.65
CA ALA A 25 15.01 3.59 2.45
C ALA A 25 15.40 3.99 1.02
N VAL A 26 14.69 3.45 0.01
CA VAL A 26 14.90 3.79 -1.40
C VAL A 26 14.63 5.28 -1.65
N MET A 27 13.53 5.83 -1.12
CA MET A 27 13.22 7.25 -1.29
C MET A 27 14.24 8.15 -0.59
N THR A 28 14.69 7.78 0.60
CA THR A 28 15.73 8.52 1.33
C THR A 28 17.05 8.51 0.56
N TYR A 29 17.43 7.36 0.03
CA TYR A 29 18.61 7.22 -0.82
C TYR A 29 18.50 8.07 -2.09
N LEU A 30 17.35 8.03 -2.77
CA LEU A 30 17.10 8.83 -3.97
C LEU A 30 17.14 10.33 -3.69
N ALA A 31 16.59 10.78 -2.55
CA ALA A 31 16.64 12.18 -2.13
C ALA A 31 18.08 12.64 -1.83
N ALA A 32 18.91 11.76 -1.25
CA ALA A 32 20.32 12.05 -0.98
C ALA A 32 21.16 12.13 -2.26
N VAL A 33 20.88 11.29 -3.28
CA VAL A 33 21.65 11.23 -4.53
C VAL A 33 21.16 12.25 -5.56
N TYR A 34 19.86 12.48 -5.66
CA TYR A 34 19.24 13.35 -6.66
C TYR A 34 18.42 14.44 -5.96
N PRO A 35 18.99 15.65 -5.78
CA PRO A 35 18.30 16.78 -5.17
C PRO A 35 16.96 17.02 -5.86
N GLU A 36 15.90 17.06 -5.06
CA GLU A 36 14.54 17.07 -5.56
C GLU A 36 14.22 18.42 -6.21
N ALA A 37 13.87 18.39 -7.50
CA ALA A 37 13.24 19.54 -8.15
C ALA A 37 11.76 19.52 -7.79
N GLU A 38 11.29 20.52 -7.04
CA GLU A 38 9.87 20.74 -6.80
C GLU A 38 9.14 20.83 -8.14
N ARG A 39 8.12 20.00 -8.33
CA ARG A 39 7.27 20.05 -9.52
C ARG A 39 5.87 20.42 -9.09
N VAL A 40 5.36 21.48 -9.71
CA VAL A 40 3.98 21.91 -9.53
C VAL A 40 3.08 20.99 -10.36
N GLY A 41 2.48 20.01 -9.68
CA GLY A 41 1.49 19.11 -10.27
C GLY A 41 0.12 19.75 -10.47
N VAL A 42 -0.86 18.91 -10.80
CA VAL A 42 -2.27 19.33 -11.01
C VAL A 42 -2.88 20.00 -9.77
N LEU A 43 -2.41 19.64 -8.57
CA LEU A 43 -2.88 20.22 -7.30
C LEU A 43 -2.38 21.66 -7.05
N ARG A 44 -1.52 22.22 -7.93
CA ARG A 44 -0.89 23.56 -7.80
C ARG A 44 -0.09 23.80 -6.52
N ILE A 45 0.17 22.75 -5.75
CA ILE A 45 1.06 22.75 -4.59
C ILE A 45 2.41 22.19 -5.09
N PRO A 46 3.55 22.80 -4.74
CA PRO A 46 4.85 22.18 -4.98
C PRO A 46 4.91 20.86 -4.21
N THR A 47 5.03 19.73 -4.93
CA THR A 47 5.16 18.40 -4.30
C THR A 47 6.54 17.82 -4.60
N THR A 48 7.14 17.24 -3.57
CA THR A 48 8.35 16.42 -3.69
C THR A 48 8.02 14.99 -4.12
N ARG A 49 9.05 14.18 -4.39
CA ARG A 49 8.85 12.74 -4.69
C ARG A 49 8.35 12.00 -3.45
N GLY A 50 8.83 12.39 -2.26
CA GLY A 50 8.37 11.89 -0.97
C GLY A 50 6.89 12.18 -0.72
N ASP A 51 6.43 13.41 -1.02
CA ASP A 51 5.03 13.80 -0.82
C ASP A 51 4.08 12.97 -1.68
N ARG A 52 4.46 12.68 -2.94
CA ARG A 52 3.68 11.83 -3.85
C ARG A 52 3.54 10.41 -3.31
N LEU A 53 4.62 9.84 -2.76
CA LEU A 53 4.57 8.53 -2.13
C LEU A 53 3.63 8.55 -0.92
N PHE A 54 3.79 9.53 -0.03
CA PHE A 54 2.95 9.64 1.16
C PHE A 54 1.45 9.75 0.80
N ILE A 55 1.10 10.63 -0.14
CA ILE A 55 -0.27 10.81 -0.62
C ILE A 55 -0.79 9.49 -1.22
N SER A 56 0.03 8.75 -1.97
CA SER A 56 -0.37 7.47 -2.55
C SER A 56 -0.66 6.40 -1.48
N LEU A 57 0.16 6.34 -0.42
CA LEU A 57 -0.03 5.41 0.70
C LEU A 57 -1.29 5.75 1.50
N VAL A 58 -1.51 7.04 1.79
CA VAL A 58 -2.73 7.51 2.47
C VAL A 58 -3.96 7.20 1.64
N THR A 59 -3.92 7.47 0.34
CA THR A 59 -5.04 7.18 -0.57
C THR A 59 -5.33 5.68 -0.64
N ALA A 60 -4.28 4.84 -0.72
CA ALA A 60 -4.44 3.40 -0.69
C ALA A 60 -5.09 2.90 0.61
N ALA A 61 -4.67 3.44 1.77
CA ALA A 61 -5.26 3.10 3.06
C ALA A 61 -6.74 3.50 3.12
N VAL A 62 -7.09 4.72 2.68
CA VAL A 62 -8.47 5.20 2.64
C VAL A 62 -9.33 4.33 1.72
N ILE A 63 -8.83 3.95 0.54
CA ILE A 63 -9.54 3.03 -0.37
C ILE A 63 -9.85 1.70 0.32
N HIS A 64 -8.90 1.11 1.04
CA HIS A 64 -9.13 -0.15 1.74
C HIS A 64 -10.15 0.00 2.88
N LEU A 65 -10.08 1.10 3.65
CA LEU A 65 -11.06 1.37 4.71
C LEU A 65 -12.47 1.55 4.15
N LEU A 66 -12.62 2.33 3.06
CA LEU A 66 -13.91 2.51 2.39
C LEU A 66 -14.42 1.20 1.79
N TRP A 67 -13.54 0.39 1.21
CA TRP A 67 -13.91 -0.92 0.68
C TRP A 67 -14.46 -1.84 1.76
N ILE A 68 -13.79 -1.91 2.91
CA ILE A 68 -14.25 -2.70 4.06
C ILE A 68 -15.60 -2.18 4.56
N ALA A 69 -15.76 -0.86 4.67
CA ALA A 69 -16.97 -0.24 5.18
C ALA A 69 -18.20 -0.44 4.28
N PHE A 70 -18.04 -0.43 2.96
CA PHE A 70 -19.16 -0.42 2.00
C PHE A 70 -19.34 -1.72 1.20
N ILE A 71 -18.27 -2.48 0.94
CA ILE A 71 -18.28 -3.66 0.07
C ILE A 71 -18.04 -4.95 0.86
N GLY A 72 -17.28 -4.88 1.95
CA GLY A 72 -16.93 -6.01 2.79
C GLY A 72 -15.73 -6.81 2.29
N THR A 73 -15.43 -7.90 3.00
CA THR A 73 -14.22 -8.72 2.83
C THR A 73 -14.50 -10.13 2.33
N ASP A 74 -15.73 -10.41 1.88
CA ASP A 74 -16.16 -11.75 1.45
C ASP A 74 -15.25 -12.35 0.37
N ALA A 75 -15.16 -13.68 0.33
CA ALA A 75 -14.43 -14.38 -0.73
C ALA A 75 -15.14 -14.22 -2.09
N ILE A 76 -14.36 -13.94 -3.13
CA ILE A 76 -14.77 -13.97 -4.53
C ILE A 76 -14.79 -15.41 -5.05
N ALA A 77 -13.76 -16.18 -4.72
CA ALA A 77 -13.60 -17.56 -5.13
C ALA A 77 -12.77 -18.32 -4.11
N THR A 78 -13.12 -19.59 -3.89
CA THR A 78 -12.29 -20.53 -3.12
C THR A 78 -11.59 -21.43 -4.11
N LEU A 79 -10.26 -21.38 -4.13
CA LEU A 79 -9.46 -22.28 -4.95
C LEU A 79 -9.32 -23.63 -4.24
N PRO A 80 -9.54 -24.77 -4.93
CA PRO A 80 -9.38 -26.11 -4.36
C PRO A 80 -7.90 -26.53 -4.28
N ILE A 81 -7.05 -25.63 -3.77
CA ILE A 81 -5.62 -25.81 -3.58
C ILE A 81 -5.35 -25.47 -2.11
N GLY A 82 -4.74 -26.40 -1.36
CA GLY A 82 -4.31 -26.15 0.02
C GLY A 82 -5.18 -26.72 1.15
N GLY A 83 -5.54 -28.01 1.10
CA GLY A 83 -6.25 -28.71 2.18
C GLY A 83 -7.77 -28.76 2.03
N GLU A 84 -8.48 -29.10 3.11
CA GLU A 84 -9.93 -29.34 3.13
C GLU A 84 -10.75 -28.04 2.94
N ASP A 85 -10.19 -26.88 3.30
CA ASP A 85 -10.92 -25.59 3.29
C ASP A 85 -10.64 -24.73 2.03
N GLY A 86 -9.63 -25.07 1.22
CA GLY A 86 -9.24 -24.30 0.04
C GLY A 86 -8.72 -22.89 0.34
N VAL A 87 -8.06 -22.24 -0.64
CA VAL A 87 -7.58 -20.86 -0.48
C VAL A 87 -8.68 -19.88 -0.86
N GLU A 88 -9.15 -19.10 0.11
CA GLU A 88 -10.14 -18.05 -0.10
C GLU A 88 -9.50 -16.79 -0.71
N ILE A 89 -9.97 -16.42 -1.90
CA ILE A 89 -9.60 -15.16 -2.56
C ILE A 89 -10.58 -14.08 -2.11
N SER A 90 -10.19 -13.27 -1.13
CA SER A 90 -11.03 -12.15 -0.66
C SER A 90 -11.26 -11.06 -1.71
N ARG A 91 -12.41 -10.38 -1.65
CA ARG A 91 -12.70 -9.14 -2.41
C ARG A 91 -11.67 -8.03 -2.22
N LEU A 92 -10.86 -8.10 -1.16
CA LEU A 92 -9.76 -7.18 -0.91
C LEU A 92 -8.70 -7.16 -2.02
N TRP A 93 -8.57 -8.22 -2.83
CA TRP A 93 -7.68 -8.20 -4.00
C TRP A 93 -8.09 -7.15 -5.04
N LEU A 94 -9.39 -6.87 -5.18
CA LEU A 94 -9.89 -5.81 -6.05
C LEU A 94 -9.56 -4.43 -5.47
N ALA A 95 -9.70 -4.27 -4.15
CA ALA A 95 -9.33 -3.04 -3.45
C ALA A 95 -7.82 -2.75 -3.63
N SER A 96 -6.97 -3.77 -3.51
CA SER A 96 -5.53 -3.66 -3.77
C SER A 96 -5.25 -3.24 -5.22
N GLY A 97 -5.93 -3.84 -6.20
CA GLY A 97 -5.80 -3.45 -7.61
C GLY A 97 -6.19 -1.98 -7.88
N ILE A 98 -7.32 -1.53 -7.32
CA ILE A 98 -7.78 -0.14 -7.43
C ILE A 98 -6.81 0.82 -6.73
N SER A 99 -6.30 0.45 -5.56
CA SER A 99 -5.33 1.25 -4.82
C SER A 99 -4.03 1.42 -5.60
N LEU A 100 -3.56 0.36 -6.27
CA LEU A 100 -2.35 0.39 -7.10
C LEU A 100 -2.56 1.29 -8.32
N ALA A 101 -3.69 1.15 -9.01
CA ALA A 101 -4.03 1.99 -10.15
C ALA A 101 -4.10 3.47 -9.75
N THR A 102 -4.73 3.76 -8.60
CA THR A 102 -4.83 5.13 -8.06
C THR A 102 -3.46 5.68 -7.68
N ALA A 103 -2.61 4.87 -7.04
CA ALA A 103 -1.24 5.26 -6.73
C ALA A 103 -0.45 5.61 -8.00
N VAL A 104 -0.52 4.78 -9.05
CA VAL A 104 0.13 5.05 -10.34
C VAL A 104 -0.37 6.34 -10.97
N LEU A 105 -1.69 6.60 -10.92
CA LEU A 105 -2.27 7.85 -11.41
C LEU A 105 -1.70 9.05 -10.65
N ILE A 106 -1.67 8.99 -9.31
CA ILE A 106 -1.09 10.05 -8.46
C ILE A 106 0.37 10.30 -8.84
N PHE A 107 1.19 9.26 -9.03
CA PHE A 107 2.58 9.46 -9.44
C PHE A 107 2.72 10.13 -10.81
N ARG A 108 1.76 9.93 -11.73
CA ARG A 108 1.76 10.52 -13.08
C ARG A 108 1.20 11.93 -13.13
N THR A 109 0.21 12.26 -12.31
CA THR A 109 -0.46 13.57 -12.29
C THR A 109 0.09 14.54 -11.24
N VAL A 110 0.81 13.96 -10.26
CA VAL A 110 1.50 14.58 -9.12
C VAL A 110 2.25 15.84 -9.49
#